data_AF-A0A0S2K927-F1
#
_entry.id   AF-A0A0S2K927-F1
#
_cell.length_a   1.000
_cell.length_b   1.000
_cell.length_c   1.000
_cell.angle_alpha   90.00
_cell.angle_beta   90.00
_cell.angle_gamma   90.00
#
_symmetry.space_group_name_H-M   'P 1'
#
loop_
_entity.id
_entity.type
_entity.pdbx_description
1 polymer ?
#
loop_
_entity_poly.entity_id
_entity_poly.type
_entity_poly.pdbx_seq_one_letter_code
_entity_poly.pdbx_strand_id
1 'polypeptide(L)'
;MARLLFRLRNVPDDEAADVKELLESNGIEFYETTAGNWGISMPGLWLRHDQDYDLAASLLQHYQSERSQRLRAQYEADKAAGRADTQLTQLQREPLKVIGYFILVALIIYISVTLFF
;
A
#
# COMPACT_ATOMS: atom_id res chain seq x y z
N MET A 1 21.46 18.96 10.63
CA MET A 1 21.47 18.48 9.23
C MET A 1 20.09 17.92 8.94
N ALA A 2 19.57 18.09 7.73
CA ALA A 2 18.25 17.55 7.41
C ALA A 2 18.29 16.03 7.33
N ARG A 3 17.27 15.36 7.86
CA ARG A 3 17.21 13.89 7.95
C ARG A 3 15.88 13.36 7.45
N LEU A 4 15.93 12.33 6.63
CA LEU A 4 14.73 11.67 6.09
C LEU A 4 13.99 10.96 7.23
N LEU A 5 12.74 11.36 7.46
CA LEU A 5 11.86 10.72 8.44
C LEU A 5 10.98 9.66 7.77
N PHE A 6 10.34 10.02 6.66
CA PHE A 6 9.30 9.20 6.05
C PHE A 6 9.39 9.24 4.53
N ARG A 7 9.26 8.07 3.89
CA ARG A 7 9.29 7.93 2.43
C ARG A 7 7.86 7.96 1.92
N LEU A 8 7.55 8.87 1.01
CA LEU A 8 6.20 9.04 0.45
C LEU A 8 5.96 8.14 -0.78
N ARG A 9 6.88 7.23 -1.09
CA ARG A 9 6.75 6.34 -2.25
C ARG A 9 5.76 5.22 -1.94
N ASN A 10 4.72 5.09 -2.76
CA ASN A 10 3.62 4.13 -2.59
C ASN A 10 2.85 4.31 -1.27
N VAL A 11 2.89 5.50 -0.69
CA VAL A 11 2.10 5.83 0.50
C VAL A 11 0.76 6.41 0.03
N PRO A 12 -0.38 5.92 0.56
CA PRO A 12 -1.68 6.51 0.33
C PRO A 12 -1.73 8.00 0.72
N ASP A 13 -2.46 8.82 -0.03
CA ASP A 13 -2.52 10.27 0.20
C ASP A 13 -3.06 10.62 1.60
N ASP A 14 -3.97 9.80 2.14
CA ASP A 14 -4.49 9.94 3.50
C ASP A 14 -3.40 9.70 4.55
N GLU A 15 -2.56 8.67 4.38
CA GLU A 15 -1.46 8.40 5.31
C GLU A 15 -0.39 9.51 5.25
N ALA A 16 -0.12 10.03 4.04
CA ALA A 16 0.79 11.16 3.88
C ALA A 16 0.24 12.44 4.57
N ALA A 17 -1.07 12.68 4.50
CA ALA A 17 -1.73 13.78 5.21
C ALA A 17 -1.68 13.60 6.73
N ASP A 18 -2.01 12.40 7.23
CA ASP A 18 -1.98 12.07 8.66
C ASP A 18 -0.58 12.28 9.26
N VAL A 19 0.47 11.85 8.55
CA VAL A 19 1.87 12.04 9.03
C VAL A 19 2.26 13.52 9.01
N LYS A 20 1.77 14.31 8.06
CA LYS A 20 2.00 15.77 8.06
C LYS A 20 1.32 16.45 9.23
N GLU A 21 0.04 16.14 9.48
CA GLU A 21 -0.70 16.65 10.63
C GLU A 21 -0.05 16.25 11.96
N LEU A 22 0.46 15.02 12.05
CA LEU A 22 1.22 14.55 13.22
C LEU A 22 2.47 15.40 13.49
N LEU A 23 3.19 15.81 12.45
CA LEU A 23 4.37 16.66 12.59
C LEU A 23 3.99 18.10 12.94
N GLU A 24 2.97 18.66 12.28
CA GLU A 24 2.49 20.03 12.52
C GLU A 24 1.94 20.18 13.95
N SER A 25 1.14 19.22 14.43
CA SER A 25 0.55 19.23 15.77
C SER A 25 1.59 19.15 16.90
N ASN A 26 2.75 18.54 16.62
CA ASN A 26 3.86 18.45 17.56
C ASN A 26 4.90 19.59 17.38
N GLY A 27 4.64 20.55 16.48
CA GLY A 27 5.51 21.70 16.24
C GLY A 27 6.85 21.34 15.59
N ILE A 28 6.91 20.22 14.86
CA ILE A 28 8.14 19.72 14.24
C ILE A 28 8.30 20.34 12.85
N GLU A 29 9.41 21.03 12.60
CA GLU A 29 9.70 21.60 11.28
C GLU A 29 10.12 20.51 10.27
N PHE A 30 9.36 20.39 9.19
CA PHE A 30 9.64 19.45 8.09
C PHE A 30 9.52 20.11 6.71
N TYR A 31 10.05 19.43 5.69
CA TYR A 31 9.83 19.76 4.30
C TYR A 31 9.55 18.50 3.47
N GLU A 32 8.73 18.66 2.44
CA GLU A 32 8.35 17.59 1.52
C GLU A 32 9.17 17.67 0.23
N THR A 33 9.64 16.52 -0.25
CA THR A 33 10.20 16.39 -1.60
C THR A 33 9.23 15.63 -2.48
N THR A 34 9.00 16.11 -3.72
CA THR A 34 8.13 15.46 -4.71
C THR A 34 8.89 14.46 -5.60
N ALA A 35 8.18 13.50 -6.19
CA ALA A 35 8.70 12.47 -7.10
C ALA A 35 9.12 13.01 -8.49
N GLY A 36 8.80 14.27 -8.78
CA GLY A 36 9.03 14.91 -10.07
C GLY A 36 8.22 14.25 -11.20
N ASN A 37 8.23 14.84 -12.39
CA ASN A 37 7.43 14.32 -13.52
C ASN A 37 7.86 12.92 -14.02
N TRP A 38 9.08 12.48 -13.69
CA TRP A 38 9.65 11.23 -14.19
C TRP A 38 9.64 10.10 -13.14
N GLY A 39 9.20 10.37 -11.91
CA GLY A 39 9.14 9.37 -10.83
C GLY A 39 10.50 8.86 -10.31
N ILE A 40 11.60 9.50 -10.71
CA ILE A 40 12.96 9.08 -10.35
C ILE A 40 13.38 9.63 -8.97
N SER A 41 12.88 10.79 -8.55
CA SER A 41 13.30 11.37 -7.27
C SER A 41 12.72 10.59 -6.08
N MET A 42 13.29 10.81 -4.91
CA MET A 42 12.88 10.17 -3.66
C MET A 42 11.87 11.07 -2.95
N PRO A 43 10.55 10.89 -3.16
CA PRO A 43 9.58 11.68 -2.43
C PRO A 43 9.59 11.28 -0.96
N GLY A 44 9.55 12.26 -0.07
CA GLY A 44 9.70 12.02 1.35
C GLY A 44 9.52 13.26 2.19
N LEU A 45 9.23 13.05 3.47
CA LEU A 45 9.22 14.05 4.53
C LEU A 45 10.58 14.05 5.21
N TRP A 46 11.18 15.22 5.27
CA TRP A 46 12.50 15.45 5.82
C TRP A 46 12.40 16.42 6.98
N LEU A 47 13.05 16.09 8.09
CA LEU A 47 13.16 16.98 9.24
C LEU A 47 14.27 17.98 9.04
N ARG A 48 14.04 19.21 9.49
CA ARG A 48 15.03 20.28 9.42
C ARG A 48 16.09 20.16 10.53
N HIS A 49 15.65 19.79 11.73
CA HIS A 49 16.51 19.60 12.89
C HIS A 49 16.67 18.12 13.21
N ASP A 50 17.91 17.65 13.36
CA ASP A 50 18.20 16.26 13.70
C ASP A 50 17.83 15.93 15.17
N GLN A 51 17.71 16.96 16.01
CA GLN A 51 17.28 16.83 17.41
C GLN A 51 15.81 16.38 17.51
N ASP A 52 15.00 16.74 16.52
CA ASP A 52 13.58 16.37 16.48
C ASP A 52 13.38 14.95 15.93
N TYR A 53 14.45 14.31 15.41
CA TYR A 53 14.34 13.01 14.76
C TYR A 53 13.86 11.92 15.70
N ASP A 54 14.41 11.85 16.92
CA ASP A 54 14.05 10.80 17.87
C ASP A 54 12.59 10.94 18.32
N LEU A 55 12.14 12.18 18.55
CA LEU A 55 10.75 12.49 18.87
C LEU A 55 9.83 12.12 17.69
N ALA A 56 10.11 12.62 16.49
CA ALA A 56 9.32 12.37 15.30
C ALA A 56 9.24 10.88 14.94
N ALA A 57 10.35 10.15 15.08
CA ALA A 57 10.40 8.71 14.85
C ALA A 57 9.54 7.95 15.85
N SER A 58 9.56 8.34 17.13
CA SER A 58 8.72 7.72 18.16
C SER A 58 7.23 7.95 17.91
N LEU A 59 6.84 9.17 17.52
CA LEU A 59 5.47 9.53 17.17
C LEU A 59 4.98 8.76 15.95
N LEU A 60 5.81 8.70 14.91
CA LEU A 60 5.50 7.96 13.68
C LEU A 60 5.34 6.46 13.96
N GLN A 61 6.19 5.88 14.81
CA GLN A 61 6.09 4.49 15.19
C GLN A 61 4.79 4.20 15.96
N HIS A 62 4.41 5.09 16.88
CA HIS A 62 3.14 4.98 17.60
C HIS A 62 1.96 5.01 16.63
N TYR A 63 1.90 6.01 15.75
CA TYR A 63 0.87 6.16 14.73
C TYR A 63 0.76 4.92 13.83
N GLN A 64 1.88 4.40 13.30
CA GLN A 64 1.87 3.21 12.47
C GLN A 64 1.37 1.97 13.23
N SER A 65 1.73 1.84 14.51
CA SER A 65 1.25 0.74 15.34
C SER A 65 -0.27 0.79 15.51
N GLU A 66 -0.83 1.96 15.82
CA GLU A 66 -2.28 2.16 15.94
C GLU A 66 -3.01 1.91 14.62
N ARG A 67 -2.47 2.40 13.50
CA ARG A 67 -3.05 2.19 12.17
C ARG A 67 -3.07 0.71 11.80
N SER A 68 -1.98 -0.01 12.08
CA SER A 68 -1.91 -1.45 11.83
C SER A 68 -2.94 -2.25 12.65
N GLN A 69 -3.18 -1.86 13.91
CA GLN A 69 -4.18 -2.49 14.76
C GLN A 69 -5.60 -2.20 14.26
N ARG A 70 -5.89 -0.95 13.85
CA ARG A 70 -7.17 -0.57 13.26
C ARG A 70 -7.47 -1.37 11.99
N LEU A 71 -6.52 -1.47 11.07
CA LEU A 71 -6.65 -2.24 9.83
C LEU A 71 -6.89 -3.73 10.10
N ARG A 72 -6.17 -4.32 11.06
CA ARG A 72 -6.38 -5.72 11.47
C ARG A 72 -7.76 -5.94 12.06
N ALA A 73 -8.21 -5.05 12.95
CA ALA A 73 -9.53 -5.13 13.55
C ALA A 73 -10.65 -4.99 12.50
N GLN A 74 -10.49 -4.07 11.54
CA GLN A 74 -11.41 -3.92 10.40
C GLN A 74 -11.44 -5.19 9.54
N TYR A 75 -10.28 -5.76 9.22
CA TYR A 75 -10.20 -7.00 8.46
C TYR A 75 -10.86 -8.18 9.19
N GLU A 76 -10.66 -8.32 10.50
CA GLU A 76 -11.32 -9.34 11.31
C GLU A 76 -12.84 -9.13 11.39
N ALA A 77 -13.30 -7.89 11.52
CA ALA A 77 -14.72 -7.56 11.51
C ALA A 77 -15.37 -7.87 10.15
N ASP A 78 -14.72 -7.54 9.04
CA ASP A 78 -15.19 -7.86 7.68
C ASP A 78 -15.21 -9.37 7.43
N LYS A 79 -14.24 -10.10 7.99
CA LYS A 79 -14.20 -11.57 7.96
C LYS A 79 -15.33 -12.18 8.78
N ALA A 80 -15.60 -11.67 9.98
CA ALA A 80 -16.71 -12.10 10.82
C ALA A 80 -18.08 -11.78 10.19
N ALA A 81 -18.17 -10.66 9.48
CA ALA A 81 -19.37 -10.25 8.74
C ALA A 81 -19.61 -11.05 7.44
N GLY A 82 -18.77 -12.04 7.12
CA GLY A 82 -18.89 -12.84 5.89
C GLY A 82 -18.61 -12.04 4.61
N ARG A 83 -18.05 -10.84 4.73
CA ARG A 83 -17.64 -9.95 3.63
C ARG A 83 -16.14 -9.99 3.37
N ALA A 84 -15.42 -10.95 3.96
CA ALA A 84 -14.07 -11.28 3.50
C ALA A 84 -14.17 -11.89 2.09
N ASP A 85 -14.28 -11.01 1.11
CA ASP A 85 -14.25 -11.19 -0.34
C ASP A 85 -12.82 -11.67 -0.70
N THR A 86 -12.46 -12.85 -0.19
CA THR A 86 -11.07 -13.33 -0.13
C THR A 86 -10.73 -14.04 -1.43
N GLN A 87 -10.96 -13.41 -2.59
CA GLN A 87 -10.68 -13.94 -3.94
C GLN A 87 -11.42 -15.25 -4.35
N LEU A 88 -11.77 -16.13 -3.40
CA LEU A 88 -12.57 -17.35 -3.55
C LEU A 88 -14.03 -17.04 -3.85
N THR A 89 -14.58 -15.97 -3.28
CA THR A 89 -15.94 -15.51 -3.56
C THR A 89 -16.05 -14.92 -4.97
N GLN A 90 -14.98 -14.29 -5.47
CA GLN A 90 -14.92 -13.79 -6.85
C GLN A 90 -14.83 -14.93 -7.87
N LEU A 91 -14.15 -16.03 -7.52
CA LEU A 91 -14.12 -17.27 -8.32
C LEU A 91 -15.51 -17.87 -8.51
N GLN A 92 -16.41 -17.74 -7.53
CA GLN A 92 -17.80 -18.21 -7.60
C GLN A 92 -18.76 -17.23 -8.28
N ARG A 93 -18.38 -15.95 -8.42
CA ARG A 93 -19.23 -14.94 -9.09
C ARG A 93 -19.20 -15.04 -10.62
N GLU A 94 -18.09 -15.48 -11.23
CA GLU A 94 -17.98 -15.62 -12.69
C GLU A 94 -17.32 -16.95 -13.14
N PRO A 95 -17.88 -18.12 -12.78
CA PRO A 95 -17.31 -19.43 -13.12
C PRO A 95 -17.15 -19.62 -14.64
N LEU A 96 -18.00 -19.00 -15.45
CA LEU A 96 -17.91 -19.08 -16.91
C LEU A 96 -16.64 -18.44 -17.48
N LYS A 97 -16.15 -17.33 -16.91
CA LYS A 97 -14.93 -16.68 -17.44
C LYS A 97 -13.70 -17.52 -17.13
N VAL A 98 -13.62 -18.11 -15.93
CA VAL A 98 -12.55 -19.02 -15.54
C VAL A 98 -12.51 -20.25 -16.46
N ILE A 99 -13.65 -20.89 -16.69
CA ILE A 99 -13.77 -22.02 -17.63
C ILE A 99 -13.36 -21.61 -19.06
N GLY A 100 -13.77 -20.42 -19.51
CA GLY A 100 -13.40 -19.88 -20.82
C GLY A 100 -11.88 -19.74 -20.99
N TYR A 101 -11.17 -19.23 -19.98
CA TYR A 101 -9.70 -19.15 -20.01
C TYR A 101 -9.04 -20.53 -20.05
N PHE A 102 -9.54 -21.51 -19.27
CA PHE A 102 -9.01 -22.88 -19.33
C PHE A 102 -9.22 -23.53 -20.70
N ILE A 103 -10.38 -23.33 -21.33
CA ILE A 103 -10.66 -23.82 -22.69
C ILE A 103 -9.73 -23.15 -23.70
N LEU A 104 -9.51 -21.83 -23.60
CA LEU A 104 -8.59 -21.10 -24.48
C LEU A 104 -7.16 -21.64 -24.37
N VAL A 105 -6.67 -21.82 -23.14
CA VAL A 105 -5.33 -22.38 -22.89
C VAL A 105 -5.23 -23.80 -23.42
N ALA A 106 -6.23 -24.65 -23.19
CA ALA A 106 -6.27 -26.01 -23.71
C ALA A 106 -6.30 -26.05 -25.24
N LEU A 107 -7.04 -25.13 -25.88
CA LEU A 107 -7.09 -24.99 -27.34
C LEU A 107 -5.73 -24.57 -27.90
N ILE A 108 -5.07 -23.60 -27.28
CA ILE A 108 -3.73 -23.16 -27.69
C ILE A 108 -2.74 -24.31 -27.56
N ILE A 109 -2.73 -25.02 -26.43
CA ILE A 109 -1.87 -26.18 -26.22
C ILE A 109 -2.16 -27.27 -27.26
N TYR A 110 -3.44 -27.57 -27.50
CA TYR A 110 -3.84 -28.56 -28.49
C TYR A 110 -3.35 -28.19 -29.89
N ILE A 111 -3.61 -26.96 -30.35
CA ILE A 111 -3.14 -26.45 -31.64
C ILE A 111 -1.61 -26.53 -31.70
N SER A 112 -0.91 -26.03 -30.70
CA SER A 112 0.56 -26.05 -30.65
C SER A 112 1.14 -27.46 -30.73
N VAL A 113 0.53 -28.44 -30.04
CA VAL A 113 0.98 -29.83 -30.09
C VAL A 113 0.68 -30.45 -31.45
N THR A 114 -0.52 -30.26 -32.01
CA THR A 114 -0.88 -30.79 -33.34
C THR A 114 -0.17 -30.12 -34.51
N LEU A 115 0.36 -28.91 -34.34
CA LEU A 115 1.13 -28.22 -35.38
C LEU A 115 2.60 -28.65 -35.37
N PHE A 116 3.08 -29.16 -34.23
CA PHE A 116 4.49 -29.51 -34.02
C PHE A 116 4.76 -31.02 -34.08
N PHE A 117 3.74 -31.86 -33.92
CA PHE A 117 3.74 -33.31 -34.16
C PHE A 117 2.92 -33.65 -35.40
#